data_AF-A0A6L5Y0G5-F1
#
_entry.id   AF-A0A6L5Y0G5-F1
#
_cell.length_a   1.000
_cell.length_b   1.000
_cell.length_c   1.000
_cell.angle_alpha   90.00
_cell.angle_beta   90.00
_cell.angle_gamma   90.00
#
_symmetry.space_group_name_H-M   'P 1'
#
loop_
_entity.id
_entity.type
_entity.pdbx_description
1 polymer ?
#
loop_
_entity_poly.entity_id
_entity_poly.type
_entity_poly.pdbx_seq_one_letter_code
_entity_poly.pdbx_strand_id
1 'polypeptide(L)'
;MVVSNECSVFCKIILTEEQTFAILRTNKCSENIFVEFWRFTMRKKITFTLIMIFFTALFITLFIISEPAIASFSGEKEKVIICVEIKEGDTLWKIAEQYYTDDYKTMNLYIREIKKCNGITEHIKVGQKILIPHYITT
;
A
#
# COMPACT_ATOMS: atom_id res chain seq x y z
N MET A 1 -40.20 -32.14 77.21
CA MET A 1 -39.46 -32.51 75.97
C MET A 1 -39.57 -31.38 74.96
N VAL A 2 -38.82 -30.27 75.08
CA VAL A 2 -38.61 -29.30 73.98
C VAL A 2 -37.32 -28.51 74.27
N VAL A 3 -36.14 -29.11 74.20
CA VAL A 3 -34.86 -28.34 74.30
C VAL A 3 -33.77 -28.87 73.35
N SER A 4 -33.96 -30.01 72.68
CA SER A 4 -32.92 -30.65 71.87
C SER A 4 -32.91 -30.31 70.37
N ASN A 5 -33.91 -29.59 69.85
CA ASN A 5 -34.05 -29.36 68.40
C ASN A 5 -33.51 -28.01 67.88
N GLU A 6 -33.44 -26.97 68.70
CA GLU A 6 -33.00 -25.65 68.22
C GLU A 6 -31.48 -25.53 68.10
N CYS A 7 -30.73 -26.22 68.96
CA CYS A 7 -29.26 -26.18 68.96
C CYS A 7 -28.64 -26.87 67.72
N SER A 8 -29.28 -27.93 67.20
CA SER A 8 -28.82 -28.66 66.01
C SER A 8 -29.05 -27.87 64.71
N VAL A 9 -30.18 -27.13 64.63
CA VAL A 9 -30.51 -26.29 63.47
C VAL A 9 -29.59 -25.07 63.42
N PHE A 10 -29.34 -24.43 64.56
CA PHE A 10 -28.44 -23.28 64.64
C PHE A 10 -26.99 -23.64 64.30
N CYS A 11 -26.51 -24.81 64.75
CA CYS A 11 -25.17 -25.30 64.42
C CYS A 11 -25.00 -25.59 62.90
N LYS A 12 -26.03 -26.13 62.23
CA LYS A 12 -26.01 -26.32 60.78
C LYS A 12 -25.99 -25.00 60.01
N ILE A 13 -26.73 -23.98 60.45
CA ILE A 13 -26.79 -22.66 59.79
C ILE A 13 -25.42 -21.96 59.86
N ILE A 14 -24.78 -21.96 61.03
CA ILE A 14 -23.45 -21.36 61.22
C ILE A 14 -22.39 -22.09 60.39
N LEU A 15 -22.44 -23.44 60.36
CA LEU A 15 -21.52 -24.22 59.53
C LEU A 15 -21.73 -23.95 58.03
N THR A 16 -22.96 -23.72 57.56
CA THR A 16 -23.20 -23.37 56.16
C THR A 16 -22.77 -21.95 55.78
N GLU A 17 -22.84 -20.97 56.70
CA GLU A 17 -22.34 -19.62 56.46
C GLU A 17 -20.80 -19.56 56.40
N GLU A 18 -20.08 -20.26 57.27
CA GLU A 18 -18.61 -20.31 57.19
C GLU A 18 -18.13 -20.98 55.90
N GLN A 19 -18.77 -22.09 55.50
CA GLN A 19 -18.41 -22.80 54.28
C GLN A 19 -18.69 -21.96 53.03
N THR A 20 -19.83 -21.25 52.98
CA THR A 20 -20.14 -20.34 51.86
C THR A 20 -19.21 -19.13 51.83
N PHE A 21 -18.83 -18.57 52.98
CA PHE A 21 -17.87 -17.47 53.04
C PHE A 21 -16.46 -17.90 52.61
N ALA A 22 -16.04 -19.12 52.94
CA ALA A 22 -14.79 -19.70 52.47
C ALA A 22 -14.79 -19.95 50.95
N ILE A 23 -15.91 -20.43 50.40
CA ILE A 23 -16.08 -20.62 48.95
C ILE A 23 -16.11 -19.26 48.21
N LEU A 24 -16.79 -18.25 48.76
CA LEU A 24 -16.79 -16.89 48.19
C LEU A 24 -15.39 -16.26 48.25
N ARG A 25 -14.64 -16.47 49.33
CA ARG A 25 -13.26 -15.98 49.48
C ARG A 25 -12.29 -16.66 48.51
N THR A 26 -12.44 -17.97 48.28
CA THR A 26 -11.61 -18.70 47.30
C THR A 26 -11.91 -18.29 45.85
N ASN A 27 -13.17 -18.07 45.49
CA ASN A 27 -13.56 -17.56 44.17
C ASN A 27 -13.07 -16.12 43.93
N LYS A 28 -13.19 -15.24 44.93
CA LYS A 28 -12.69 -13.85 44.82
C LYS A 28 -11.17 -13.79 44.66
N CYS A 29 -10.45 -14.70 45.33
CA CYS A 29 -8.98 -14.78 45.26
C CYS A 29 -8.52 -15.37 43.92
N SER A 30 -9.22 -16.38 43.40
CA SER A 30 -8.90 -16.99 42.10
C SER A 30 -9.13 -16.02 40.93
N GLU A 31 -10.19 -15.21 40.97
CA GLU A 31 -10.44 -14.17 39.96
C GLU A 31 -9.31 -13.10 39.94
N ASN A 32 -8.90 -12.60 41.09
CA ASN A 32 -7.85 -11.57 41.16
C ASN A 32 -6.47 -12.10 40.73
N ILE A 33 -6.13 -13.34 41.08
CA ILE A 33 -4.87 -13.98 40.66
C ILE A 33 -4.89 -14.27 39.16
N PHE A 34 -6.03 -14.72 38.61
CA PHE A 34 -6.18 -14.98 37.19
C PHE A 34 -6.07 -13.70 36.34
N VAL A 35 -6.63 -12.57 36.81
CA VAL A 35 -6.56 -11.28 36.11
C VAL A 35 -5.14 -10.70 36.11
N GLU A 36 -4.41 -10.75 37.23
CA GLU A 36 -3.02 -10.24 37.28
C GLU A 36 -2.05 -11.13 36.48
N PHE A 37 -2.28 -12.45 36.47
CA PHE A 37 -1.52 -13.39 35.64
C PHE A 37 -1.74 -13.16 34.14
N TRP A 38 -2.98 -12.92 33.73
CA TRP A 38 -3.30 -12.50 32.36
C TRP A 38 -2.70 -11.12 32.05
N ARG A 39 -2.77 -10.13 32.96
CA ARG A 39 -2.14 -8.82 32.75
C ARG A 39 -0.63 -8.93 32.51
N PHE A 40 0.09 -9.81 33.21
CA PHE A 40 1.55 -9.96 33.02
C PHE A 40 1.93 -10.67 31.72
N THR A 41 1.25 -11.77 31.40
CA THR A 41 1.51 -12.56 30.18
C THR A 41 1.06 -11.83 28.92
N MET A 42 -0.02 -11.05 29.02
CA MET A 42 -0.56 -10.26 27.92
C MET A 42 0.23 -8.98 27.70
N ARG A 43 0.72 -8.30 28.75
CA ARG A 43 1.54 -7.09 28.58
C ARG A 43 2.78 -7.33 27.74
N LYS A 44 3.51 -8.42 27.96
CA LYS A 44 4.72 -8.75 27.19
C LYS A 44 4.42 -9.10 25.73
N LYS A 45 3.31 -9.81 25.47
CA LYS A 45 2.85 -10.12 24.11
C LYS A 45 2.32 -8.89 23.40
N ILE A 46 1.58 -8.02 24.09
CA ILE A 46 1.07 -6.75 23.56
C ILE A 46 2.24 -5.80 23.25
N THR A 47 3.21 -5.65 24.15
CA THR A 47 4.40 -4.83 23.87
C THR A 47 5.19 -5.38 22.69
N PHE A 48 5.34 -6.71 22.58
CA PHE A 48 6.00 -7.34 21.44
C PHE A 48 5.25 -7.11 20.13
N THR A 49 3.93 -7.26 20.12
CA THR A 49 3.08 -6.98 18.95
C THR A 49 3.17 -5.51 18.53
N LEU A 50 3.16 -4.56 19.48
CA LEU A 50 3.31 -3.13 19.17
C LEU A 50 4.69 -2.80 18.57
N ILE A 51 5.76 -3.41 19.11
CA ILE A 51 7.12 -3.24 18.60
C ILE A 51 7.24 -3.82 17.17
N MET A 52 6.65 -4.99 16.92
CA MET A 52 6.63 -5.60 15.59
C MET A 52 5.87 -4.73 14.58
N ILE A 53 4.71 -4.17 14.96
CA ILE A 53 3.94 -3.25 14.10
C ILE A 53 4.73 -1.96 13.80
N PHE A 54 5.47 -1.44 14.78
CA PHE A 54 6.32 -0.27 14.58
C PHE A 54 7.46 -0.56 13.58
N PHE A 55 8.13 -1.71 13.73
CA PHE A 55 9.20 -2.11 12.81
C PHE A 55 8.68 -2.45 11.42
N THR A 56 7.50 -3.06 11.28
CA THR A 56 6.90 -3.30 9.95
C THR A 56 6.46 -2.00 9.30
N ALA A 57 5.87 -1.06 10.03
CA ALA A 57 5.54 0.27 9.51
C ALA A 57 6.80 1.01 9.04
N LEU A 58 7.89 0.95 9.80
CA LEU A 58 9.19 1.51 9.41
C LEU A 58 9.76 0.83 8.16
N PHE A 59 9.64 -0.50 8.06
CA PHE A 59 10.08 -1.24 6.87
C PHE A 59 9.27 -0.87 5.63
N ILE A 60 7.95 -0.68 5.77
CA ILE A 60 7.06 -0.26 4.69
C ILE A 60 7.43 1.15 4.22
N THR A 61 7.71 2.09 5.13
CA THR A 61 8.14 3.44 4.73
C THR A 61 9.49 3.44 4.01
N LEU A 62 10.42 2.54 4.40
CA LEU A 62 11.69 2.36 3.68
C LEU A 62 11.48 1.71 2.30
N PHE A 63 10.52 0.80 2.15
CA PHE A 63 10.19 0.15 0.88
C PHE A 63 9.47 1.09 -0.10
N ILE A 64 8.81 2.14 0.39
CA ILE A 64 8.24 3.21 -0.46
C ILE A 64 9.33 4.13 -1.03
N ILE A 65 10.56 4.10 -0.50
CA ILE A 65 11.70 4.87 -1.04
C ILE A 65 12.37 4.13 -2.22
N SER A 66 12.04 2.86 -2.46
CA SER A 66 12.29 2.22 -3.77
C SER A 66 11.28 2.71 -4.81
N GLU A 67 11.51 3.94 -5.25
CA GLU A 67 10.98 4.59 -6.47
C GLU A 67 9.47 4.44 -6.73
N PRO A 68 8.65 5.40 -6.28
CA PRO A 68 7.86 6.16 -7.21
C PRO A 68 8.79 7.22 -7.80
N ALA A 69 9.19 7.05 -9.06
CA ALA A 69 9.76 8.14 -9.83
C ALA A 69 8.70 9.26 -9.94
N ILE A 70 8.58 10.10 -8.91
CA ILE A 70 8.02 11.43 -9.06
C ILE A 70 9.15 12.19 -9.73
N ALA A 71 9.10 12.17 -11.07
CA ALA A 71 10.05 12.84 -11.91
C ALA A 71 10.21 14.27 -11.41
N SER A 72 11.45 14.58 -11.04
CA SER A 72 11.92 15.90 -10.68
C SER A 72 11.45 16.90 -11.73
N PHE A 73 10.71 17.92 -11.29
CA PHE A 73 10.29 19.07 -12.09
C PHE A 73 11.55 19.85 -12.52
N SER A 74 12.19 19.40 -13.60
CA SER A 74 13.31 20.06 -14.25
C SER A 74 13.03 20.10 -15.75
N GLY A 75 12.15 21.00 -16.20
CA GLY A 75 11.88 21.22 -17.63
C GLY A 75 11.74 19.92 -18.43
N GLU A 76 10.97 18.97 -17.90
CA GLU A 76 10.95 17.60 -18.41
C GLU A 76 10.24 17.60 -19.76
N LYS A 77 10.99 17.32 -20.82
CA LYS A 77 10.44 17.24 -22.17
C LYS A 77 9.54 16.02 -22.26
N GLU A 78 8.23 16.25 -22.37
CA GLU A 78 7.26 15.18 -22.55
C GLU A 78 7.24 14.75 -24.02
N LYS A 79 7.31 13.42 -24.26
CA LYS A 79 7.18 12.84 -25.59
C LYS A 79 5.71 12.62 -25.92
N VAL A 80 5.16 13.45 -26.80
CA VAL A 80 3.79 13.33 -27.30
C VAL A 80 3.76 12.69 -28.69
N ILE A 81 2.66 12.02 -29.01
CA ILE A 81 2.43 11.44 -30.34
C ILE A 81 1.42 12.30 -31.09
N ILE A 82 1.84 12.84 -32.24
CA ILE A 82 1.02 13.68 -33.10
C ILE A 82 0.57 12.86 -34.31
N CYS A 83 -0.71 12.92 -34.65
CA CYS A 83 -1.25 12.29 -35.85
C CYS A 83 -1.32 13.32 -36.99
N VAL A 84 -0.62 13.06 -38.09
CA VAL A 84 -0.57 13.94 -39.26
C VAL A 84 -1.04 13.19 -40.49
N GLU A 85 -1.87 13.85 -41.29
CA GLU A 85 -2.33 13.33 -42.58
C GLU A 85 -1.42 13.85 -43.71
N ILE A 86 -0.92 12.93 -44.54
CA ILE A 86 -0.03 13.24 -45.66
C ILE A 86 -0.80 13.97 -46.76
N LYS A 87 -0.34 15.15 -47.15
CA LYS A 87 -0.90 15.93 -48.26
C LYS A 87 -0.08 15.74 -49.54
N GLU A 88 -0.66 16.16 -50.65
CA GLU A 88 0.03 16.13 -51.94
C GLU A 88 1.28 17.03 -51.92
N GLY A 89 2.42 16.49 -52.34
CA GLY A 89 3.71 17.18 -52.31
C GLY A 89 4.47 17.11 -50.98
N ASP A 90 3.89 16.48 -49.95
CA ASP A 90 4.60 16.20 -48.71
C ASP A 90 5.60 15.06 -48.89
N THR A 91 6.73 15.20 -48.19
CA THR A 91 7.71 14.12 -48.05
C THR A 91 7.88 13.80 -46.58
N LEU A 92 8.25 12.57 -46.28
CA LEU A 92 8.52 12.16 -44.91
C LEU A 92 9.62 13.03 -44.28
N TRP A 93 10.57 13.51 -45.09
CA TRP A 93 11.62 14.43 -44.67
C TRP A 93 11.06 15.78 -44.23
N LYS A 94 10.25 16.45 -45.07
CA LYS A 94 9.64 17.75 -44.74
C LYS A 94 8.80 17.69 -43.47
N ILE A 95 8.05 16.60 -43.32
CA ILE A 95 7.23 16.37 -42.14
C ILE A 95 8.11 16.13 -40.91
N ALA A 96 9.15 15.29 -41.03
CA ALA A 96 10.08 15.06 -39.93
C ALA A 96 10.78 16.36 -39.50
N GLU A 97 11.21 17.19 -40.44
CA GLU A 97 11.82 18.50 -40.18
C GLU A 97 10.92 19.44 -39.36
N GLN A 98 9.62 19.44 -39.61
CA GLN A 98 8.66 20.27 -38.87
C GLN A 98 8.56 19.90 -37.38
N TYR A 99 8.71 18.63 -37.05
CA TYR A 99 8.55 18.11 -35.69
C TYR A 99 9.87 17.70 -35.04
N TYR A 100 10.99 17.91 -35.72
CA TYR A 100 12.32 17.57 -35.24
C TYR A 100 12.68 18.46 -34.05
N THR A 101 13.24 17.84 -33.02
CA THR A 101 13.82 18.55 -31.87
C THR A 101 15.27 18.14 -31.69
N ASP A 102 16.05 19.00 -31.03
CA ASP A 102 17.47 18.76 -30.75
C ASP A 102 17.73 17.56 -29.83
N ASP A 103 16.66 16.93 -29.31
CA ASP A 103 16.71 15.71 -28.52
C ASP A 103 17.15 14.49 -29.35
N TYR A 104 16.99 14.57 -30.66
CA TYR A 104 17.43 13.53 -31.58
C TYR A 104 18.84 13.82 -32.10
N LYS A 105 19.69 12.78 -32.15
CA LYS A 105 21.09 12.90 -32.61
C LYS A 105 21.21 13.26 -34.09
N THR A 106 20.29 12.80 -34.93
CA THR A 106 20.34 12.98 -36.39
C THR A 106 18.96 12.79 -37.01
N MET A 107 18.62 13.59 -38.03
CA MET A 107 17.39 13.47 -38.80
C MET A 107 17.14 12.04 -39.32
N ASN A 108 18.17 11.33 -39.79
CA ASN A 108 18.04 9.95 -40.29
C ASN A 108 17.57 8.96 -39.22
N LEU A 109 17.98 9.14 -37.96
CA LEU A 109 17.54 8.30 -36.85
C LEU A 109 16.07 8.58 -36.54
N TYR A 110 15.68 9.85 -36.55
CA TYR A 110 14.30 10.25 -36.32
C TYR A 110 13.35 9.74 -37.42
N ILE A 111 13.74 9.84 -38.69
CA ILE A 111 12.97 9.27 -39.81
C ILE A 111 12.84 7.75 -39.69
N ARG A 112 13.90 7.05 -39.27
CA ARG A 112 13.84 5.60 -39.03
C ARG A 112 12.86 5.26 -37.91
N GLU A 113 12.81 6.06 -36.84
CA GLU A 113 11.85 5.89 -35.76
C GLU A 113 10.42 6.08 -36.25
N ILE A 114 10.13 7.17 -36.98
CA ILE A 114 8.80 7.41 -37.57
C ILE A 114 8.40 6.24 -38.47
N LYS A 115 9.31 5.75 -39.32
CA LYS A 115 9.06 4.57 -40.17
C LYS A 115 8.73 3.33 -39.35
N LYS A 116 9.49 3.06 -38.29
CA LYS A 116 9.28 1.91 -37.40
C LYS A 116 7.95 2.00 -36.65
N CYS A 117 7.59 3.17 -36.13
CA CYS A 117 6.34 3.39 -35.40
C CYS A 117 5.11 3.18 -36.29
N ASN A 118 5.20 3.48 -37.58
CA ASN A 118 4.08 3.41 -38.52
C ASN A 118 4.13 2.19 -39.45
N GLY A 119 5.13 1.31 -39.32
CA GLY A 119 5.33 0.19 -40.24
C GLY A 119 5.59 0.61 -41.69
N ILE A 120 6.19 1.78 -41.92
CA ILE A 120 6.46 2.30 -43.27
C ILE A 120 7.79 1.72 -43.76
N THR A 121 7.73 0.88 -44.79
CA THR A 121 8.93 0.26 -45.38
C THR A 121 9.68 1.25 -46.27
N GLU A 122 9.00 1.86 -47.25
CA GLU A 122 9.67 2.68 -48.27
C GLU A 122 8.99 4.04 -48.51
N HIS A 123 7.71 4.02 -48.89
CA HIS A 123 6.99 5.21 -49.34
C HIS A 123 5.76 5.53 -48.48
N ILE A 124 5.44 6.82 -48.41
CA ILE A 124 4.21 7.35 -47.85
C ILE A 124 3.22 7.67 -48.97
N LYS A 125 1.92 7.55 -48.70
CA LYS A 125 0.85 7.83 -49.68
C LYS A 125 0.05 9.06 -49.25
N VAL A 126 -0.44 9.83 -50.21
CA VAL A 126 -1.36 10.95 -49.94
C VAL A 126 -2.65 10.41 -49.30
N GLY A 127 -3.16 11.12 -48.27
CA GLY A 127 -4.30 10.70 -47.46
C GLY A 127 -3.97 9.65 -46.38
N GLN A 128 -2.73 9.18 -46.30
CA GLN A 128 -2.29 8.32 -45.20
C GLN A 128 -2.15 9.12 -43.92
N LYS A 129 -2.57 8.55 -42.78
CA LYS A 129 -2.31 9.12 -41.45
C LYS A 129 -1.09 8.45 -40.84
N ILE A 130 -0.16 9.26 -40.34
CA ILE A 130 1.06 8.80 -39.70
C ILE A 130 1.21 9.41 -38.30
N LEU A 131 1.79 8.63 -37.39
CA LEU A 131 2.10 9.00 -36.02
C LEU A 131 3.53 9.52 -35.92
N ILE A 132 3.70 10.71 -35.36
CA ILE A 132 4.97 11.42 -35.29
C ILE A 132 5.28 11.69 -33.81
N PRO A 133 6.40 11.16 -33.29
CA PRO A 133 6.82 11.43 -31.92
C PRO A 133 7.49 12.80 -31.79
N HIS A 134 6.91 13.72 -31.02
CA HIS A 134 7.41 15.07 -30.82
C HIS A 134 7.65 15.36 -29.34
N TYR A 135 8.74 16.05 -29.00
CA TYR A 135 9.04 16.46 -27.64
C TYR A 135 8.52 17.87 -27.40
N ILE A 136 7.59 18.02 -26.45
CA ILE A 136 7.12 19.32 -26.00
C ILE A 136 7.83 19.69 -24.69
N THR A 137 8.23 20.95 -24.56
CA THR A 137 8.66 21.52 -23.28
C THR A 137 7.43 22.04 -22.56
N THR A 138 7.08 21.43 -21.44
CA THR A 138 6.01 21.88 -20.52
C THR A 138 6.49 22.97 -19.57
#